data_AF-A0A5K1HMW5-F1
#
_entry.id   AF-A0A5K1HMW5-F1
#
_cell.length_a   1.000
_cell.length_b   1.000
_cell.length_c   1.000
_cell.angle_alpha   90.00
_cell.angle_beta   90.00
_cell.angle_gamma   90.00
#
_symmetry.space_group_name_H-M   'P 1'
#
loop_
_entity.id
_entity.type
_entity.pdbx_description
1 polymer ?
#
loop_
_entity_poly.entity_id
_entity_poly.type
_entity_poly.pdbx_seq_one_letter_code
_entity_poly.pdbx_strand_id
1 'polypeptide(L)' 'KLAEEDALPIIREFLMGYINIAENGFLHRDLKPANILLKDKTVKIADFGFAKRVTSNPRETVNVGSPLYMSP' A
#
# COMPACT_ATOMS: atom_id res chain seq x y z
N LYS A 1 3.51 -17.30 11.46
CA LYS A 1 2.20 -16.92 10.87
C LYS A 1 1.33 -16.42 12.01
N LEU A 2 0.66 -15.28 11.86
CA LEU A 2 -0.19 -14.71 12.92
C LEU A 2 -1.51 -15.49 13.00
N ALA A 3 -2.12 -15.52 14.19
CA ALA A 3 -3.52 -15.92 14.33
C ALA A 3 -4.43 -14.86 13.67
N GLU A 4 -5.64 -15.25 13.25
CA GLU A 4 -6.58 -14.32 12.62
C GLU A 4 -6.93 -13.15 13.55
N GLU A 5 -7.09 -13.45 14.84
CA GLU A 5 -7.38 -12.48 15.90
C GLU A 5 -6.32 -11.36 15.99
N ASP A 6 -5.05 -11.71 15.75
CA ASP A 6 -3.93 -10.76 15.74
C ASP A 6 -3.78 -10.05 14.39
N ALA A 7 -4.18 -10.70 13.30
CA ALA A 7 -4.04 -10.16 11.94
C ALA A 7 -5.12 -9.12 11.61
N LEU A 8 -6.35 -9.31 12.11
CA LEU A 8 -7.50 -8.45 11.79
C LEU A 8 -7.26 -6.97 12.14
N PRO A 9 -6.73 -6.61 13.33
CA PRO A 9 -6.41 -5.21 13.66
C PRO A 9 -5.38 -4.60 12.69
N ILE A 10 -4.36 -5.37 12.33
CA ILE A 10 -3.28 -4.93 11.43
C ILE A 10 -3.86 -4.66 10.03
N ILE A 11 -4.67 -5.58 9.51
CA ILE A 11 -5.33 -5.44 8.20
C ILE A 11 -6.26 -4.22 8.21
N ARG A 12 -7.00 -4.00 9.30
CA ARG A 12 -7.90 -2.85 9.42
C ARG A 12 -7.14 -1.53 9.35
N GLU A 13 -6.06 -1.36 10.12
CA GLU A 13 -5.27 -0.13 10.08
C GLU A 13 -4.59 0.07 8.72
N PHE A 14 -4.08 -1.00 8.11
CA PHE A 14 -3.54 -0.95 6.74
C PHE A 14 -4.58 -0.44 5.74
N LEU A 15 -5.81 -0.97 5.79
CA LEU A 15 -6.90 -0.56 4.90
C LEU A 15 -7.29 0.90 5.11
N MET A 16 -7.31 1.38 6.37
CA MET A 16 -7.56 2.79 6.66
C MET A 16 -6.49 3.69 6.06
N GLY A 17 -5.21 3.31 6.18
CA GLY A 17 -4.11 4.03 5.54
C GLY A 17 -4.22 4.02 4.01
N TYR A 18 -4.57 2.87 3.42
CA TYR A 18 -4.73 2.74 1.98
C TYR A 18 -5.89 3.58 1.43
N ILE A 19 -7.05 3.56 2.10
CA ILE A 19 -8.20 4.39 1.75
C ILE A 19 -7.81 5.87 1.79
N ASN A 20 -7.08 6.30 2.82
CA ASN A 20 -6.62 7.69 2.91
C ASN A 20 -5.71 8.08 1.72
N ILE A 21 -4.79 7.20 1.29
CA ILE A 21 -3.96 7.45 0.10
C ILE A 21 -4.84 7.60 -1.16
N ALA A 22 -5.82 6.71 -1.33
CA ALA A 22 -6.71 6.70 -2.48
C ALA A 22 -7.63 7.94 -2.51
N GLU A 23 -8.21 8.34 -1.38
CA GLU A 23 -9.05 9.53 -1.23
C GLU A 23 -8.29 10.83 -1.54
N ASN A 24 -6.98 10.85 -1.28
CA ASN A 24 -6.10 11.96 -1.66
C ASN A 24 -5.66 11.90 -3.14
N GLY A 25 -6.17 10.94 -3.91
CA GLY A 25 -5.95 10.81 -5.35
C GLY A 25 -4.58 10.25 -5.71
N PHE A 26 -3.98 9.44 -4.84
CA PHE A 26 -2.69 8.79 -5.08
C PHE A 26 -2.83 7.27 -5.22
N LEU A 27 -1.96 6.70 -6.04
CA LEU A 27 -1.70 5.27 -6.16
C LEU A 27 -0.31 4.99 -5.60
N HIS A 28 -0.17 4.07 -4.64
CA HIS A 28 1.14 3.71 -4.08
C HIS A 28 2.02 2.93 -5.07
N ARG A 29 1.40 2.01 -5.82
CA ARG A 29 2.01 1.14 -6.86
C ARG A 29 3.08 0.14 -6.42
N ASP A 30 3.55 0.16 -5.18
CA ASP A 30 4.44 -0.89 -4.63
C ASP A 30 4.03 -1.36 -3.22
N LEU A 31 2.77 -1.78 -3.07
CA LEU A 31 2.26 -2.33 -1.80
C LEU A 31 2.76 -3.77 -1.60
N LYS A 32 3.53 -3.98 -0.52
CA LYS A 32 4.11 -5.26 -0.13
C LYS A 32 4.43 -5.24 1.38
N PRO A 33 4.61 -6.40 2.03
CA PRO A 33 4.94 -6.46 3.46
C PRO A 33 6.14 -5.60 3.86
N ALA A 34 7.19 -5.52 3.02
CA ALA A 34 8.37 -4.68 3.29
C ALA A 34 8.06 -3.18 3.39
N ASN A 35 6.96 -2.72 2.78
CA ASN A 35 6.51 -1.32 2.78
C ASN A 35 5.38 -1.05 3.79
N ILE A 36 5.07 -2.03 4.65
CA ILE A 36 4.08 -1.92 5.71
C ILE A 36 4.82 -1.99 7.05
N LEU A 37 5.06 -0.83 7.65
CA LEU A 37 5.74 -0.72 8.93
C LEU A 37 4.74 -1.03 10.05
N LEU A 38 5.14 -1.91 10.96
CA LEU A 38 4.38 -2.28 12.14
C LEU A 38 5.20 -1.96 13.39
N LYS A 39 4.60 -1.20 14.31
CA LYS A 39 5.13 -1.02 15.66
C LYS A 39 3.97 -1.15 16.63
N ASP A 40 4.07 -2.14 17.53
CA ASP A 40 2.98 -2.53 18.42
C ASP A 40 1.70 -2.82 17.64
N LYS A 41 0.67 -2.00 17.80
CA LYS A 41 -0.60 -2.10 17.05
C LYS A 41 -0.74 -1.05 15.95
N THR A 42 0.28 -0.23 15.74
CA THR A 42 0.26 0.86 14.76
C THR A 42 0.87 0.43 13.43
N VAL A 43 0.09 0.59 12.36
CA VAL A 43 0.48 0.33 10.98
C VAL A 43 0.73 1.63 10.23
N LYS A 44 1.82 1.68 9.46
CA LYS A 44 2.12 2.79 8.54
C LYS A 44 2.53 2.24 7.18
N ILE A 45 1.97 2.83 6.12
CA ILE A 45 2.41 2.58 4.75
C ILE A 45 3.62 3.48 4.48
N ALA A 46 4.70 2.90 3.97
CA ALA A 46 5.96 3.57 3.71
C ALA A 46 6.42 3.34 2.26
N ASP A 47 7.45 4.08 1.84
CA ASP A 47 8.07 4.02 0.52
C ASP A 47 7.14 4.38 -0.65
N PHE A 48 6.88 5.68 -0.77
CA PHE A 48 6.12 6.28 -1.87
C PHE A 48 6.97 6.54 -3.12
N GLY A 49 8.14 5.90 -3.27
CA GLY A 49 9.05 6.12 -4.41
C GLY A 49 8.41 5.84 -5.77
N PHE A 50 7.42 4.96 -5.81
CA PHE A 50 6.62 4.67 -7.00
C PHE A 50 5.23 5.31 -6.98
N ALA A 51 4.89 6.12 -5.97
CA ALA A 51 3.55 6.69 -5.89
C ALA A 51 3.26 7.65 -7.06
N LYS A 52 2.00 7.70 -7.51
CA LYS A 52 1.57 8.52 -8.64
C LYS A 52 0.17 9.07 -8.42
N ARG A 53 -0.07 10.31 -8.84
CA ARG A 53 -1.39 10.93 -8.77
C ARG A 53 -2.30 10.35 -9.86
N VAL A 54 -3.55 10.03 -9.53
CA VAL A 54 -4.51 9.38 -10.45
C VAL A 54 -4.78 10.22 -11.71
N THR A 55 -4.60 11.55 -11.66
CA THR A 55 -4.77 12.45 -12.80
C THR A 55 -3.65 12.40 -13.84
N SER A 56 -2.60 11.62 -13.61
CA SER A 56 -1.49 11.49 -14.55
C SER A 56 -1.90 10.77 -15.84
N ASN A 57 -1.32 11.18 -16.97
CA ASN A 57 -1.61 10.60 -18.27
C ASN A 57 -1.31 9.07 -18.27
N PRO A 58 -2.26 8.20 -18.64
CA PRO A 58 -2.06 6.73 -18.64
C PRO A 58 -0.90 6.27 -19.55
N ARG A 59 -0.48 7.11 -20.50
CA ARG A 59 0.67 6.81 -21.38
C ARG A 59 2.03 6.91 -20.67
N GLU A 60 2.08 7.42 -19.44
CA GLU A 60 3.30 7.54 -18.63
C GLU A 60 3.40 6.46 -17.53
N THR A 61 2.54 5.45 -17.52
CA THR A 61 2.66 4.35 -16.55
C THR A 61 3.66 3.32 -17.05
N VAL A 62 4.92 3.52 -16.67
CA VAL A 62 5.92 2.45 -16.67
C VAL A 62 5.50 1.43 -15.61
N ASN A 63 5.65 0.14 -15.94
CA ASN A 63 5.40 -0.93 -14.98
C ASN A 63 6.49 -0.89 -13.90
N VAL A 64 6.09 -0.62 -12.66
CA VAL A 64 6.99 -0.39 -11.52
C VAL A 64 6.44 -1.10 -10.29
N GLY A 65 7.30 -1.31 -9.30
CA GLY A 65 6.99 -2.04 -8.09
C GLY A 65 7.51 -3.47 -8.13
N SER A 66 7.03 -4.29 -7.21
CA SER A 66 7.56 -5.63 -6.96
C SER A 66 6.73 -6.70 -7.69
N PRO A 67 7.28 -7.44 -8.68
CA PRO A 67 6.50 -8.31 -9.57
C PRO A 67 5.60 -9.34 -8.86
N LEU A 68 6.05 -9.88 -7.72
CA LEU A 68 5.30 -10.88 -6.94
C LEU A 68 3.97 -10.33 -6.39
N TYR A 69 3.86 -9.01 -6.22
CA TYR A 69 2.71 -8.33 -5.60
C TYR A 69 1.88 -7.52 -6.61
N MET A 70 2.20 -7.61 -7.90
CA MET A 70 1.44 -6.93 -8.95
C MET A 70 0.14 -7.69 -9.27
N SER A 71 -0.89 -6.94 -9.64
CA SER A 71 -2.09 -7.52 -10.27
C SER A 71 -1.71 -8.21 -11.60
N PRO A 72 -2.39 -9.30 -11.98
CA PRO A 72 -2.28 -9.88 -13.32
C PRO A 72 -2.71 -8.90 -14.41
#